data_AF-R9BVT6-F1
#
_entry.id   AF-R9BVT6-F1
#
_cell.length_a   1.000
_cell.length_b   1.000
_cell.length_c   1.000
_cell.angle_alpha   90.00
_cell.angle_beta   90.00
_cell.angle_gamma   90.00
#
_symmetry.space_group_name_H-M   'P 1'
#
loop_
_entity.id
_entity.type
_entity.pdbx_description
1 polymer ?
#
loop_
_entity_poly.entity_id
_entity_poly.type
_entity_poly.pdbx_seq_one_letter_code
_entity_poly.pdbx_strand_id
1 'polypeptide(L)' 'MVKEKVLDLANHISKKKRGSKNEIKAEDPEYRILEPVVTEEMAEVALCMKIRKKVQQKNLLHYVGNQ' A
#
# COMPACT_ATOMS: atom_id res chain seq x y z
N MET A 1 -7.45 -6.75 -18.37
CA MET A 1 -6.18 -7.42 -17.99
C MET A 1 -5.83 -6.94 -16.59
N VAL A 2 -5.41 -7.82 -15.68
CA VAL A 2 -5.04 -7.41 -14.33
C VAL A 2 -3.74 -6.61 -14.38
N LYS A 3 -3.73 -5.48 -13.68
CA LYS A 3 -2.59 -4.59 -13.50
C LYS A 3 -1.74 -5.12 -12.33
N GLU A 4 -0.76 -5.97 -12.63
CA GLU A 4 0.01 -6.69 -11.60
C GLU A 4 0.76 -5.76 -10.64
N LYS A 5 1.34 -4.65 -11.11
CA LYS A 5 2.02 -3.70 -10.21
C LYS A 5 1.02 -2.96 -9.32
N VAL A 6 -0.19 -2.67 -9.82
CA VAL A 6 -1.27 -2.11 -8.99
C VAL A 6 -1.74 -3.13 -7.93
N LEU A 7 -1.80 -4.42 -8.28
CA LEU A 7 -2.13 -5.49 -7.34
C LEU A 7 -1.03 -5.68 -6.27
N ASP A 8 0.23 -5.59 -6.66
CA ASP A 8 1.36 -5.58 -5.73
C ASP A 8 1.34 -4.36 -4.81
N LEU A 9 0.99 -3.18 -5.35
CA LEU A 9 0.81 -1.96 -4.56
C LEU A 9 -0.34 -2.11 -3.54
N ALA A 10 -1.47 -2.70 -3.94
CA ALA A 10 -2.59 -2.97 -3.03
C ALA A 10 -2.15 -3.87 -1.87
N ASN A 11 -1.38 -4.93 -2.17
CA ASN A 11 -0.80 -5.81 -1.15
C ASN A 11 0.21 -5.08 -0.26
N HIS A 12 1.05 -4.21 -0.83
CA HIS A 12 2.04 -3.41 -0.10
C HIS A 12 1.37 -2.44 0.88
N ILE A 13 0.35 -1.70 0.44
CA ILE A 13 -0.43 -0.77 1.27
C ILE A 13 -1.17 -1.54 2.36
N SER A 14 -1.75 -2.69 2.07
CA SER A 14 -2.49 -3.49 3.06
C SER A 14 -1.58 -4.35 3.94
N LYS A 15 -0.25 -4.31 3.75
CA LYS A 15 0.75 -5.15 4.43
C LYS A 15 0.44 -6.65 4.33
N LYS A 16 -0.17 -7.07 3.23
CA LYS A 16 -0.46 -8.47 2.95
C LYS A 16 0.65 -9.03 2.07
N LYS A 17 1.12 -10.24 2.37
CA LYS A 17 2.18 -10.90 1.59
C LYS A 17 1.55 -11.58 0.37
N ARG A 18 2.10 -11.34 -0.82
CA ARG A 18 1.71 -12.06 -2.04
C ARG A 18 1.93 -13.57 -1.87
N GLY A 19 0.97 -14.37 -2.35
CA GLY A 19 0.94 -15.82 -2.17
C GLY A 19 0.57 -16.29 -0.76
N SER A 20 0.19 -15.39 0.15
CA SER A 20 -0.40 -15.78 1.43
C SER A 20 -1.90 -16.01 1.30
N LYS A 21 -2.50 -16.75 2.25
CA LYS A 21 -3.95 -17.00 2.28
C LYS A 21 -4.80 -15.72 2.27
N ASN A 22 -4.24 -14.62 2.76
CA ASN A 22 -4.90 -13.34 2.85
C ASN A 22 -4.46 -12.36 1.76
N GLU A 23 -3.76 -12.80 0.71
CA GLU A 23 -3.37 -11.88 -0.37
C GLU A 23 -4.56 -11.14 -0.97
N ILE A 24 -4.34 -9.90 -1.39
CA ILE A 24 -5.32 -9.14 -2.16
C ILE A 24 -5.39 -9.73 -3.57
N LYS A 25 -6.60 -10.00 -4.03
CA LYS A 25 -6.94 -10.47 -5.37
C LYS A 25 -7.60 -9.36 -6.20
N ALA A 26 -7.74 -9.60 -7.50
CA ALA A 26 -8.31 -8.61 -8.42
C ALA A 26 -9.81 -8.34 -8.17
N GLU A 27 -10.49 -9.23 -7.45
CA GLU A 27 -11.89 -9.10 -7.07
C GLU A 27 -12.08 -8.28 -5.78
N ASP A 28 -11.02 -8.13 -4.99
CA ASP A 28 -11.07 -7.45 -3.70
C ASP A 28 -11.21 -5.93 -3.87
N PRO A 29 -11.92 -5.27 -2.93
CA PRO A 29 -12.19 -3.83 -3.03
C PRO A 29 -10.90 -3.00 -3.02
N GLU A 30 -9.86 -3.42 -2.30
CA GLU A 30 -8.58 -2.72 -2.25
C GLU A 30 -7.93 -2.58 -3.62
N TYR A 31 -8.00 -3.62 -4.47
CA TYR A 31 -7.49 -3.54 -5.84
C TYR A 31 -8.43 -2.74 -6.73
N ARG A 32 -9.75 -2.99 -6.66
CA ARG A 32 -10.74 -2.32 -7.52
C ARG A 32 -10.78 -0.81 -7.36
N ILE A 33 -10.45 -0.29 -6.19
CA ILE A 33 -10.36 1.16 -5.96
C ILE A 33 -9.09 1.74 -6.59
N LEU A 34 -7.97 1.01 -6.55
CA LEU A 34 -6.68 1.47 -7.08
C LEU A 34 -6.58 1.32 -8.60
N GLU A 35 -7.16 0.26 -9.17
CA GLU A 35 -7.09 -0.09 -10.59
C GLU A 35 -7.50 1.05 -11.56
N PRO A 36 -8.59 1.82 -11.33
CA PRO A 36 -8.98 2.89 -12.25
C PRO A 36 -8.17 4.18 -12.06
N VAL A 37 -7.59 4.41 -10.89
CA VAL A 37 -6.91 5.69 -10.55
C VAL A 37 -5.39 5.61 -10.59
N VAL A 38 -4.82 4.40 -10.60
CA VAL A 38 -3.38 4.15 -10.59
C VAL A 38 -2.96 3.44 -11.88
N THR A 39 -1.95 3.98 -12.55
CA THR A 39 -1.28 3.31 -13.66
C THR A 39 -0.17 2.39 -13.15
N GLU A 40 0.26 1.43 -13.97
CA GLU A 40 1.37 0.52 -13.62
C GLU A 40 2.66 1.28 -13.28
N GLU A 41 2.96 2.36 -14.01
CA GLU A 41 4.14 3.21 -13.75
C GLU A 41 4.01 3.95 -12.42
N MET A 42 2.83 4.48 -12.08
CA MET A 42 2.59 5.12 -10.78
C MET A 42 2.72 4.11 -9.63
N ALA A 43 2.26 2.88 -9.83
CA ALA A 43 2.39 1.81 -8.84
C ALA A 43 3.84 1.39 -8.63
N GLU A 44 4.62 1.28 -9.70
CA GLU A 44 6.06 1.00 -9.63
C GLU A 44 6.82 2.06 -8.82
N VAL A 45 6.56 3.33 -9.08
CA VAL A 45 7.16 4.43 -8.32
C VAL A 45 6.76 4.34 -6.85
N ALA A 46 5.47 4.13 -6.56
CA ALA A 46 4.96 4.03 -5.20
C ALA A 46 5.54 2.84 -4.42
N LEU A 47 5.77 1.70 -5.09
CA LEU A 47 6.41 0.51 -4.50
C LEU A 47 7.87 0.76 -4.09
N CYS A 48 8.57 1.63 -4.81
CA CYS A 48 9.93 2.06 -4.46
C CYS A 48 9.96 3.12 -3.34
N MET A 49 8.83 3.74 -3.01
CA MET A 49 8.74 4.75 -1.95
C MET A 49 8.72 4.11 -0.57
N LYS A 50 9.39 4.76 0.39
CA LYS A 50 9.32 4.38 1.82
C LYS A 50 7.99 4.87 2.42
N ILE A 51 6.91 4.16 2.14
CA ILE A 51 5.58 4.49 2.68
C ILE A 51 5.44 3.91 4.09
N ARG A 52 4.92 4.71 5.03
CA ARG A 52 4.71 4.40 6.47
C ARG A 52 6.00 4.06 7.25
N LYS A 53 6.64 5.08 7.80
CA LYS A 53 7.61 4.92 8.89
C LYS A 53 6.86 4.51 10.17
N LYS A 54 7.22 3.37 10.76
CA LYS A 54 6.75 3.04 12.13
C LYS A 54 7.27 4.11 13.08
N VAL A 55 6.37 4.91 13.63
CA VAL A 55 6.69 5.84 14.72
C VAL A 55 6.75 5.03 16.01
N GLN A 56 7.90 5.03 16.66
CA GLN A 56 8.05 4.46 18.01
C GLN A 56 7.28 5.31 19.00
N GLN A 57 6.69 4.70 20.03
CA GLN A 57 5.81 5.37 21.00
C GLN A 57 6.46 6.61 21.64
N LYS A 58 7.78 6.54 21.93
CA LYS A 58 8.58 7.67 22.45
C LYS A 58 8.61 8.88 21.52
N ASN A 59 8.53 8.66 20.21
CA ASN A 59 8.56 9.73 19.21
C ASN A 59 7.15 10.26 18.91
N LEU A 60 6.09 9.52 19.25
CA LEU A 60 4.71 9.91 18.96
C LEU A 60 4.37 11.25 19.61
N LEU A 61 4.70 11.43 20.90
CA LEU A 61 4.49 12.68 21.65
C LEU A 61 5.10 13.92 20.96
N HIS A 62 6.25 13.77 20.29
CA HIS A 62 6.88 14.87 19.54
C HIS A 62 6.12 15.23 18.25
N TYR A 63 5.42 14.27 17.64
CA TYR A 63 4.62 14.51 16.43
C TYR A 63 3.20 15.00 16.72
N VAL A 64 2.62 14.68 17.89
CA VAL A 64 1.25 15.09 18.25
C VAL A 64 1.20 16.33 19.16
N GLY A 65 2.36 16.86 19.57
CA GLY A 65 2.48 17.85 20.65
C GLY A 65 2.94 19.27 20.25
N ASN A 66 2.75 19.70 19.01
CA ASN A 66 2.80 21.12 18.64
C ASN A 66 1.43 21.54 18.08
N GLN A 67 0.49 21.77 18.99
CA GLN A 67 -0.68 22.63 18.82
C GLN A 67 -0.84 23.47 20.08
#